data_AF-A0A1G6IAI5-F1
#
_entry.id   AF-A0A1G6IAI5-F1
#
_cell.length_a   1.000
_cell.length_b   1.000
_cell.length_c   1.000
_cell.angle_alpha   90.00
_cell.angle_beta   90.00
_cell.angle_gamma   90.00
#
_symmetry.space_group_name_H-M   'P 1'
#
loop_
_entity.id
_entity.type
_entity.pdbx_description
1 polymer ?
#
loop_
_entity_poly.entity_id
_entity_poly.type
_entity_poly.pdbx_seq_one_letter_code
_entity_poly.pdbx_strand_id
1 'polypeptide(L)'
;MNRKDMRAQENQENSRMNRKARIGAALFLFILSPFIGELLLGNLASEQLIVFPLLALLYGGGALFIREWVRRTGRGWPTIFCLALAYGLLEEGFVIQTLFNPNYLGLGLLDYGFIPSLGIGSFWSVYVLSLHVIWSISIPIAVTESLFWKHRTTPWLGRFGFTMCAILFFLGSVIMGLGVFYEYQFMASVKQLMISATLMMIFIVLGFTLFHKDKKVNTYNHPKFINQSAPNPWLLGGFAFISGSIFFLLSNIPYVHALLPAGVLVPILLLLELLVLVVTIRSSHKKGWSDIHRFSLAAGGMLVYCWGGFLTNIQLYGYSHLFVQGVWCFLAIALIVFIGSRLHRQSM
;
A
#
# COMPACT_ATOMS: atom_id res chain seq x y z
N MET A 1 22.66 25.46 -37.99
CA MET A 1 21.84 25.55 -36.76
C MET A 1 22.68 26.20 -35.66
N ASN A 2 22.21 27.25 -35.01
CA ASN A 2 23.02 27.97 -34.00
C ASN A 2 23.06 27.19 -32.67
N ARG A 3 24.13 27.31 -31.88
CA ARG A 3 24.29 26.67 -30.55
C ARG A 3 23.13 26.95 -29.59
N LYS A 4 22.45 28.09 -29.72
CA LYS A 4 21.24 28.42 -28.94
C LYS A 4 20.06 27.52 -29.31
N ASP A 5 19.86 27.24 -30.59
CA ASP A 5 18.77 26.39 -31.08
C ASP A 5 18.99 24.93 -30.69
N MET A 6 20.24 24.45 -30.76
CA MET A 6 20.62 23.10 -30.29
C MET A 6 20.35 22.92 -28.79
N ARG A 7 20.74 23.90 -27.95
CA ARG A 7 20.47 23.88 -26.50
C ARG A 7 18.97 23.95 -26.18
N ALA A 8 18.20 24.72 -26.95
CA ALA A 8 16.76 24.81 -26.77
C ALA A 8 16.06 23.47 -27.09
N GLN A 9 16.47 22.81 -28.17
CA GLN A 9 15.97 21.48 -28.55
C GLN A 9 16.33 20.43 -27.51
N GLU A 10 17.58 20.39 -27.04
CA GLU A 10 18.03 19.45 -26.01
C GLU A 10 17.26 19.64 -24.69
N ASN A 11 17.06 20.88 -24.26
CA ASN A 11 16.26 21.19 -23.06
C ASN A 11 14.79 20.75 -23.22
N GLN A 12 14.23 20.96 -24.41
CA GLN A 12 12.86 20.57 -24.71
C GLN A 12 12.72 19.03 -24.72
N GLU A 13 13.67 18.31 -25.31
CA GLU A 13 13.70 16.85 -25.32
C GLU A 13 13.85 16.26 -23.91
N ASN A 14 14.78 16.80 -23.12
CA ASN A 14 14.97 16.43 -21.72
C ASN A 14 13.69 16.68 -20.89
N SER A 15 12.99 17.79 -21.13
CA SER A 15 11.72 18.09 -20.45
C SER A 15 10.62 17.09 -20.82
N ARG A 16 10.55 16.67 -22.10
CA ARG A 16 9.59 15.68 -22.59
C ARG A 16 9.88 14.30 -22.02
N MET A 17 11.14 13.88 -21.98
CA MET A 17 11.57 12.61 -21.40
C MET A 17 11.25 12.53 -19.90
N ASN A 18 11.52 13.61 -19.16
CA ASN A 18 11.13 13.73 -17.76
C ASN A 18 9.61 13.67 -17.55
N ARG A 19 8.82 14.32 -18.42
CA ARG A 19 7.35 14.25 -18.36
C ARG A 19 6.85 12.83 -18.63
N LYS A 20 7.38 12.15 -19.65
CA LYS A 20 7.02 10.75 -19.96
C LYS A 20 7.33 9.82 -18.78
N ALA A 21 8.51 9.96 -18.16
CA ALA A 21 8.89 9.15 -17.01
C ALA A 21 7.96 9.35 -15.81
N ARG A 22 7.53 10.59 -15.54
CA ARG A 22 6.58 10.90 -14.46
C ARG A 22 5.18 10.35 -14.73
N ILE A 23 4.67 10.49 -15.96
CA ILE A 23 3.38 9.91 -16.35
C ILE A 23 3.44 8.38 -16.27
N GLY A 24 4.54 7.78 -16.73
CA GLY A 24 4.78 6.34 -16.61
C GLY A 24 4.77 5.87 -15.16
N ALA A 25 5.38 6.62 -14.23
CA ALA A 25 5.33 6.31 -12.80
C ALA A 25 3.90 6.37 -12.23
N ALA A 26 3.13 7.39 -12.60
CA ALA A 26 1.75 7.54 -12.16
C ALA A 26 0.85 6.40 -12.66
N LEU A 27 0.94 6.05 -13.95
CA LEU A 27 0.19 4.94 -14.54
C LEU A 27 0.62 3.59 -13.95
N PHE A 28 1.91 3.41 -13.70
CA PHE A 28 2.42 2.19 -13.10
C PHE A 28 1.88 2.01 -11.68
N LEU A 29 1.90 3.05 -10.83
CA LEU A 29 1.30 2.97 -9.48
C LEU A 29 -0.21 2.71 -9.53
N PHE A 30 -0.90 3.37 -10.46
CA PHE A 30 -2.35 3.23 -10.65
C PHE A 30 -2.76 1.78 -10.94
N ILE A 31 -1.92 1.02 -11.65
CA ILE A 31 -2.16 -0.41 -11.95
C ILE A 31 -1.58 -1.32 -10.86
N LEU A 32 -0.39 -0.98 -10.33
CA LEU A 32 0.31 -1.84 -9.38
C LEU A 32 -0.45 -1.98 -8.05
N SER A 33 -1.12 -0.93 -7.61
CA SER A 33 -1.86 -0.93 -6.36
C SER A 33 -2.99 -1.98 -6.31
N PRO A 34 -3.99 -1.99 -7.22
CA PRO A 34 -4.99 -3.06 -7.26
C PRO A 34 -4.40 -4.42 -7.67
N PHE A 35 -3.32 -4.44 -8.46
CA PHE A 35 -2.64 -5.70 -8.79
C PHE A 35 -2.09 -6.38 -7.51
N ILE A 36 -1.43 -5.63 -6.62
CA ILE A 36 -0.94 -6.20 -5.37
C ILE A 36 -2.09 -6.44 -4.39
N GLY A 37 -3.00 -5.47 -4.24
CA GLY A 37 -4.09 -5.53 -3.28
C GLY A 37 -5.07 -6.68 -3.52
N GLU A 38 -5.34 -7.02 -4.79
CA GLU A 38 -6.40 -7.97 -5.14
C GLU A 38 -5.87 -9.18 -5.94
N LEU A 39 -5.21 -8.95 -7.08
CA LEU A 39 -4.78 -10.05 -7.95
C LEU A 39 -3.70 -10.91 -7.29
N LEU A 40 -2.68 -10.28 -6.69
CA LEU A 40 -1.60 -11.00 -6.04
C LEU A 40 -2.05 -11.58 -4.69
N LEU A 41 -2.97 -10.91 -3.98
CA LEU A 41 -3.64 -11.47 -2.81
C LEU A 41 -4.48 -12.72 -3.15
N GLY A 42 -4.88 -12.89 -4.42
CA GLY A 42 -5.57 -14.08 -4.89
C GLY A 42 -7.06 -14.13 -4.53
N ASN A 43 -7.62 -13.01 -4.08
CA ASN A 43 -9.04 -12.87 -3.74
C ASN A 43 -9.90 -12.44 -4.92
N LEU A 44 -9.32 -12.07 -6.07
CA LEU A 44 -10.05 -11.75 -7.30
C LEU A 44 -9.90 -12.86 -8.36
N ALA A 45 -11.01 -13.51 -8.70
CA ALA A 45 -11.03 -14.58 -9.69
C ALA A 45 -10.83 -14.06 -11.13
N SER A 46 -10.40 -14.94 -12.05
CA SER A 46 -10.13 -14.58 -13.46
C SER A 46 -11.35 -14.01 -14.18
N GLU A 47 -12.53 -14.49 -13.84
CA GLU A 47 -13.81 -14.09 -14.43
C GLU A 47 -14.24 -12.70 -13.95
N GLN A 48 -13.72 -12.27 -12.80
CA GLN A 48 -14.00 -10.98 -12.18
C GLN A 48 -13.06 -9.88 -12.66
N LEU A 49 -12.11 -10.16 -13.56
CA LEU A 49 -11.19 -9.16 -14.10
C LEU A 49 -11.88 -7.93 -14.73
N ILE A 50 -13.15 -8.06 -15.12
CA ILE A 50 -13.95 -6.94 -15.61
C ILE A 50 -14.12 -5.81 -14.58
N VAL A 51 -14.02 -6.10 -13.27
CA VAL A 51 -14.07 -5.07 -12.22
C VAL A 51 -12.74 -4.36 -11.98
N PHE A 52 -11.64 -4.84 -12.58
CA PHE A 52 -10.31 -4.29 -12.39
C PHE A 52 -10.19 -2.79 -12.70
N PRO A 53 -10.83 -2.22 -13.74
CA PRO A 53 -10.82 -0.76 -13.94
C PRO A 53 -11.41 0.02 -12.77
N LEU A 54 -12.46 -0.49 -12.13
CA LEU A 54 -13.06 0.14 -10.95
C LEU A 54 -12.13 0.01 -9.73
N LEU A 55 -11.50 -1.15 -9.54
CA LEU A 55 -10.46 -1.33 -8.52
C LEU A 55 -9.27 -0.39 -8.74
N ALA A 56 -8.86 -0.16 -9.99
CA ALA A 56 -7.81 0.79 -10.31
C ALA A 56 -8.19 2.23 -9.95
N LEU A 57 -9.45 2.64 -10.13
CA LEU A 57 -9.92 3.94 -9.66
C LEU A 57 -9.86 4.05 -8.13
N LEU A 58 -10.28 3.01 -7.41
CA LEU A 58 -10.29 2.99 -5.94
C LEU A 58 -8.86 2.88 -5.36
N TYR A 59 -8.17 1.77 -5.61
CA TYR A 59 -6.85 1.45 -5.07
C TYR A 59 -5.77 2.30 -5.74
N GLY A 60 -5.69 2.25 -7.06
CA GLY A 60 -4.71 2.97 -7.85
C GLY A 60 -4.84 4.48 -7.73
N GLY A 61 -6.07 4.98 -7.80
CA GLY A 61 -6.41 6.39 -7.58
C GLY A 61 -6.08 6.83 -6.16
N GLY A 62 -6.41 6.02 -5.15
CA GLY A 62 -6.09 6.27 -3.74
C GLY A 62 -4.59 6.34 -3.48
N ALA A 63 -3.83 5.33 -3.91
CA ALA A 63 -2.37 5.28 -3.76
C ALA A 63 -1.69 6.47 -4.45
N LEU A 64 -2.11 6.80 -5.67
CA LEU A 64 -1.58 7.93 -6.43
C LEU A 64 -1.96 9.27 -5.79
N PHE A 65 -3.20 9.43 -5.32
CA PHE A 65 -3.67 10.64 -4.65
C PHE A 65 -2.88 10.90 -3.36
N ILE A 66 -2.75 9.88 -2.49
CA ILE A 66 -1.96 9.93 -1.26
C ILE A 66 -0.53 10.37 -1.56
N ARG A 67 0.12 9.65 -2.49
CA ARG A 67 1.51 9.90 -2.86
C ARG A 67 1.68 11.32 -3.40
N GLU A 68 0.83 11.76 -4.31
CA GLU A 68 0.90 13.11 -4.89
C GLU A 68 0.70 14.18 -3.82
N TRP A 69 -0.25 14.02 -2.91
CA TRP A 69 -0.51 14.99 -1.84
C TRP A 69 0.69 15.12 -0.89
N VAL A 70 1.28 13.98 -0.50
CA VAL A 70 2.48 13.95 0.34
C VAL A 70 3.65 14.63 -0.37
N ARG A 71 3.97 14.26 -1.61
CA ARG A 71 5.12 14.82 -2.33
C ARG A 71 4.94 16.30 -2.66
N ARG A 72 3.73 16.76 -2.97
CA ARG A 72 3.42 18.18 -3.21
C ARG A 72 3.62 19.05 -1.99
N THR A 73 3.35 18.50 -0.81
CA THR A 73 3.52 19.24 0.44
C THR A 73 4.93 19.10 1.04
N GLY A 74 5.84 18.39 0.34
CA GLY A 74 7.22 18.19 0.74
C GLY A 74 7.39 17.21 1.91
N ARG A 75 6.45 16.28 2.11
CA ARG A 75 6.44 15.32 3.22
C ARG A 75 6.97 13.94 2.81
N GLY A 76 7.24 13.13 3.83
CA GLY A 76 7.88 11.83 3.73
C GLY A 76 6.95 10.64 3.98
N TRP A 77 7.56 9.47 4.20
CA TRP A 77 6.89 8.20 4.47
C TRP A 77 5.96 8.20 5.69
N PRO A 78 6.28 8.88 6.83
CA PRO A 78 5.35 8.90 7.95
C PRO A 78 3.97 9.45 7.59
N THR A 79 3.90 10.49 6.75
CA THR A 79 2.63 11.02 6.25
C THR A 79 1.94 10.04 5.30
N ILE A 80 2.69 9.28 4.48
CA ILE A 80 2.12 8.22 3.63
C ILE A 80 1.41 7.18 4.50
N PHE A 81 2.04 6.70 5.57
CA PHE A 81 1.42 5.71 6.47
C PHE A 81 0.15 6.24 7.14
N CYS A 82 0.16 7.49 7.62
CA CYS A 82 -1.06 8.10 8.18
C CYS A 82 -2.19 8.22 7.14
N LEU A 83 -1.87 8.64 5.92
CA LEU A 83 -2.88 8.74 4.87
C LEU A 83 -3.32 7.36 4.34
N ALA A 84 -2.46 6.34 4.40
CA ALA A 84 -2.83 4.97 4.09
C ALA A 84 -3.81 4.39 5.13
N LEU A 85 -3.63 4.73 6.42
CA LEU A 85 -4.60 4.40 7.46
C LEU A 85 -5.94 5.11 7.23
N ALA A 86 -5.89 6.40 6.87
CA ALA A 86 -7.08 7.16 6.48
C ALA A 86 -7.79 6.53 5.27
N TYR A 87 -7.03 6.02 4.29
CA TYR A 87 -7.56 5.29 3.15
C TYR A 87 -8.22 3.97 3.55
N GLY A 88 -7.60 3.16 4.40
CA GLY A 88 -8.21 1.92 4.89
C GLY A 88 -9.52 2.18 5.63
N LEU A 89 -9.61 3.26 6.41
CA LEU A 89 -10.86 3.68 7.06
C LEU A 89 -11.91 4.21 6.08
N LEU A 90 -11.49 4.91 5.03
CA LEU A 90 -12.39 5.34 3.95
C LEU A 90 -12.99 4.11 3.27
N GLU A 91 -12.13 3.19 2.85
CA GLU A 91 -12.53 2.00 2.12
C GLU A 91 -13.42 1.10 2.98
N GLU A 92 -12.91 0.65 4.12
CA GLU A 92 -13.59 -0.36 4.94
C GLU A 92 -14.64 0.21 5.88
N GLY A 93 -14.67 1.53 6.05
CA GLY A 93 -15.69 2.22 6.84
C GLY A 93 -16.83 2.80 6.02
N PHE A 94 -16.58 3.26 4.78
CA PHE A 94 -17.58 3.97 3.96
C PHE A 94 -17.89 3.26 2.65
N VAL A 95 -16.88 2.74 1.96
CA VAL A 95 -17.02 2.19 0.60
C VAL A 95 -17.50 0.74 0.66
N ILE A 96 -16.69 -0.15 1.23
CA ILE A 96 -16.97 -1.59 1.33
C ILE A 96 -17.69 -1.93 2.66
N GLN A 97 -17.44 -1.13 3.69
CA GLN A 97 -18.08 -1.24 5.01
C GLN A 97 -17.84 -2.58 5.73
N THR A 98 -16.78 -3.33 5.42
CA THR A 98 -16.51 -4.61 6.10
C THR A 98 -16.14 -4.46 7.57
N LEU A 99 -15.77 -3.26 8.05
CA LEU A 99 -15.59 -3.01 9.48
C LEU A 99 -16.88 -3.22 10.29
N PHE A 100 -18.03 -3.10 9.63
CA PHE A 100 -19.34 -3.05 10.28
C PHE A 100 -20.34 -4.06 9.71
N ASN A 101 -20.12 -4.59 8.50
CA ASN A 101 -21.01 -5.54 7.86
C ASN A 101 -20.76 -6.96 8.40
N PRO A 102 -21.71 -7.57 9.12
CA PRO A 102 -21.54 -8.90 9.71
C PRO A 102 -21.59 -10.04 8.68
N ASN A 103 -22.10 -9.79 7.46
CA ASN A 103 -22.39 -10.82 6.46
C ASN A 103 -21.78 -10.51 5.08
N TYR A 104 -20.71 -9.71 5.03
CA TYR A 104 -20.03 -9.39 3.76
C TYR A 104 -19.50 -10.68 3.12
N LEU A 105 -19.80 -10.90 1.83
CA LEU A 105 -19.55 -12.16 1.10
C LEU A 105 -20.16 -13.42 1.77
N GLY A 106 -21.17 -13.26 2.64
CA GLY A 106 -21.72 -14.36 3.43
C GLY A 106 -20.78 -14.86 4.53
N LEU A 107 -19.73 -14.09 4.85
CA LEU A 107 -18.74 -14.42 5.87
C LEU A 107 -19.04 -13.67 7.18
N GLY A 108 -18.90 -14.36 8.31
CA GLY A 108 -18.98 -13.81 9.67
C GLY A 108 -17.74 -13.02 10.07
N LEU A 109 -17.39 -11.97 9.32
CA LEU A 109 -16.13 -11.23 9.47
C LEU A 109 -15.96 -10.62 10.87
N LEU A 110 -17.07 -10.29 11.54
CA LEU A 110 -17.04 -9.63 12.84
C LEU A 110 -17.04 -10.60 14.02
N ASP A 111 -17.36 -11.87 13.81
CA ASP A 111 -17.63 -12.85 14.87
C ASP A 111 -16.41 -13.07 15.77
N TYR A 112 -15.24 -13.24 15.13
CA TYR A 112 -14.01 -13.49 15.85
C TYR A 112 -13.45 -12.21 16.45
N GLY A 113 -13.60 -12.07 17.77
CA GLY A 113 -13.19 -10.89 18.51
C GLY A 113 -14.19 -9.74 18.42
N PHE A 114 -15.48 -10.04 18.30
CA PHE A 114 -16.54 -9.04 18.29
C PHE A 114 -16.53 -8.14 19.54
N ILE A 115 -16.63 -6.83 19.33
CA ILE A 115 -16.75 -5.82 20.39
C ILE A 115 -18.14 -5.18 20.30
N PRO A 116 -19.11 -5.57 21.15
CA PRO A 116 -20.50 -5.12 21.03
C PRO A 116 -20.70 -3.60 21.13
N SER A 117 -19.90 -2.91 21.95
CA SER A 117 -20.00 -1.46 22.13
C SER A 117 -19.61 -0.66 20.89
N LEU A 118 -18.82 -1.26 19.99
CA LEU A 118 -18.34 -0.63 18.76
C LEU A 118 -19.01 -1.23 17.51
N GLY A 119 -19.57 -2.45 17.62
CA GLY A 119 -20.15 -3.17 16.48
C GLY A 119 -19.10 -3.55 15.43
N ILE A 120 -17.91 -3.96 15.87
CA ILE A 120 -16.77 -4.34 15.01
C ILE A 120 -16.18 -5.67 15.47
N GLY A 121 -15.53 -6.39 14.55
CA GLY A 121 -14.59 -7.45 14.87
C GLY A 121 -13.19 -6.87 15.07
N SER A 122 -12.62 -7.04 16.26
CA SER A 122 -11.29 -6.49 16.59
C SER A 122 -10.18 -7.09 15.71
N PHE A 123 -10.23 -8.41 15.48
CA PHE A 123 -9.32 -9.09 14.58
C PHE A 123 -9.46 -8.58 13.15
N TRP A 124 -10.69 -8.57 12.62
CA TRP A 124 -10.94 -8.13 11.25
C TRP A 124 -10.47 -6.70 11.03
N SER A 125 -10.74 -5.81 11.99
CA SER A 125 -10.31 -4.41 11.93
C SER A 125 -8.80 -4.27 11.79
N VAL A 126 -8.00 -5.01 12.58
CA VAL A 126 -6.54 -5.00 12.46
C VAL A 126 -6.11 -5.62 11.14
N TYR A 127 -6.66 -6.79 10.80
CA TYR A 127 -6.29 -7.51 9.59
C TYR A 127 -6.52 -6.68 8.33
N VAL A 128 -7.75 -6.22 8.10
CA VAL A 128 -8.15 -5.53 6.86
C VAL A 128 -7.46 -4.17 6.72
N LEU A 129 -7.31 -3.41 7.80
CA LEU A 129 -6.59 -2.14 7.76
C LEU A 129 -5.11 -2.35 7.44
N SER A 130 -4.50 -3.42 7.95
CA SER A 130 -3.10 -3.75 7.64
C SER A 130 -2.91 -4.20 6.19
N LEU A 131 -3.85 -4.96 5.61
CA LEU A 131 -3.84 -5.26 4.17
C LEU A 131 -3.79 -3.96 3.36
N HIS A 132 -4.68 -3.01 3.67
CA HIS A 132 -4.76 -1.75 2.93
C HIS A 132 -3.54 -0.84 3.12
N VAL A 133 -3.11 -0.66 4.36
CA VAL A 133 -1.96 0.20 4.67
C VAL A 133 -0.69 -0.33 4.02
N ILE A 134 -0.43 -1.63 4.16
CA ILE A 134 0.85 -2.23 3.77
C ILE A 134 0.83 -2.62 2.30
N TRP A 135 -0.11 -3.49 1.88
CA TRP A 135 -0.10 -4.11 0.57
C TRP A 135 -0.86 -3.32 -0.49
N SER A 136 -1.99 -2.69 -0.16
CA SER A 136 -2.73 -1.89 -1.15
C SER A 136 -2.10 -0.53 -1.43
N ILE A 137 -1.45 0.09 -0.43
CA ILE A 137 -0.92 1.46 -0.56
C ILE A 137 0.61 1.52 -0.45
N SER A 138 1.20 1.12 0.67
CA SER A 138 2.62 1.43 0.96
C SER A 138 3.60 0.66 0.06
N ILE A 139 3.39 -0.63 -0.15
CA ILE A 139 4.24 -1.47 -1.00
C ILE A 139 4.20 -1.00 -2.47
N PRO A 140 3.03 -0.80 -3.11
CA PRO A 140 2.94 -0.28 -4.47
C PRO A 140 3.65 1.07 -4.64
N ILE A 141 3.49 1.99 -3.68
CA ILE A 141 4.21 3.27 -3.68
C ILE A 141 5.72 3.05 -3.61
N ALA A 142 6.20 2.20 -2.69
CA ALA A 142 7.63 1.93 -2.51
C ALA A 142 8.25 1.30 -3.76
N VAL A 143 7.60 0.29 -4.33
CA VAL A 143 8.04 -0.39 -5.57
C VAL A 143 8.09 0.61 -6.73
N THR A 144 7.05 1.43 -6.89
CA THR A 144 7.02 2.44 -7.96
C THR A 144 8.10 3.50 -7.77
N GLU A 145 8.26 4.02 -6.56
CA GLU A 145 9.29 5.01 -6.23
C GLU A 145 10.71 4.47 -6.45
N SER A 146 10.94 3.18 -6.20
CA SER A 146 12.21 2.51 -6.49
C SER A 146 12.45 2.33 -7.98
N LEU A 147 11.43 1.99 -8.77
CA LEU A 147 11.53 1.88 -10.22
C LEU A 147 11.78 3.24 -10.90
N PHE A 148 11.14 4.30 -10.41
CA PHE A 148 11.23 5.67 -10.91
C PHE A 148 12.03 6.59 -9.97
N TRP A 149 13.17 6.09 -9.48
CA TRP A 149 13.99 6.72 -8.43
C TRP A 149 14.34 8.19 -8.66
N LYS A 150 14.55 8.62 -9.91
CA LYS A 150 14.88 10.03 -10.27
C LYS A 150 13.75 11.01 -9.96
N HIS A 151 12.52 10.54 -9.81
CA HIS A 151 11.33 11.36 -9.58
C HIS A 151 10.56 10.95 -8.32
N ARG A 152 11.15 10.08 -7.47
CA ARG A 152 10.47 9.47 -6.32
C ARG A 152 9.95 10.48 -5.30
N THR A 153 10.68 11.56 -5.03
CA THR A 153 10.28 12.59 -4.04
C THR A 153 9.67 13.84 -4.69
N THR A 154 9.42 13.83 -6.00
CA THR A 154 8.81 14.95 -6.74
C THR A 154 7.41 14.59 -7.21
N PRO A 155 6.44 15.54 -7.26
CA PRO A 155 5.15 15.30 -7.86
C PRO A 155 5.28 14.77 -9.31
N TRP A 156 4.50 13.75 -9.64
CA TRP A 156 4.46 13.16 -10.99
C TRP A 156 3.42 13.85 -11.87
N LEU A 157 2.31 14.31 -11.28
CA LEU A 157 1.23 14.96 -12.01
C LEU A 157 1.40 16.49 -12.01
N GLY A 158 0.73 17.16 -12.94
CA GLY A 158 0.47 18.60 -12.83
C GLY A 158 -0.68 18.88 -11.85
N ARG A 159 -1.03 20.16 -11.64
CA ARG A 159 -2.22 20.51 -10.82
C ARG A 159 -3.50 19.89 -11.39
N PHE A 160 -3.71 20.02 -12.69
CA PHE A 160 -4.85 19.41 -13.38
C PHE A 160 -4.88 17.89 -13.22
N GLY A 161 -3.76 17.19 -13.45
CA GLY A 161 -3.69 15.74 -13.29
C GLY A 161 -3.98 15.29 -11.86
N PHE A 162 -3.51 16.04 -10.86
CA PHE A 162 -3.83 15.76 -9.45
C PHE A 162 -5.32 15.94 -9.14
N THR A 163 -5.95 17.01 -9.65
CA THR A 163 -7.40 17.21 -9.51
C THR A 163 -8.19 16.10 -10.19
N MET A 164 -7.82 15.70 -11.40
CA MET A 164 -8.46 14.58 -12.10
C MET A 164 -8.28 13.26 -11.35
N CYS A 165 -7.09 13.00 -10.81
CA CYS A 165 -6.82 11.83 -9.96
C CYS A 165 -7.76 11.81 -8.74
N ALA A 166 -7.95 12.94 -8.06
CA ALA A 166 -8.86 13.03 -6.93
C ALA A 166 -10.32 12.76 -7.34
N ILE A 167 -10.80 13.39 -8.42
CA ILE A 167 -12.17 13.18 -8.93
C ILE A 167 -12.39 11.71 -9.29
N LEU A 168 -11.48 11.11 -10.04
CA LEU A 168 -11.57 9.72 -10.47
C LEU A 168 -11.52 8.74 -9.29
N PHE A 169 -10.68 9.01 -8.30
CA PHE A 169 -10.63 8.23 -7.07
C PHE A 169 -11.97 8.27 -6.32
N PHE A 170 -12.47 9.48 -6.00
CA PHE A 170 -13.74 9.62 -5.27
C PHE A 170 -14.93 9.09 -6.06
N LEU A 171 -14.96 9.28 -7.39
CA LEU A 171 -15.98 8.71 -8.25
C LEU A 171 -15.93 7.17 -8.23
N GLY A 172 -14.74 6.58 -8.32
CA GLY A 172 -14.53 5.14 -8.19
C GLY A 172 -15.01 4.62 -6.84
N SER A 173 -14.68 5.31 -5.74
CA SER A 173 -15.16 4.98 -4.40
C SER A 173 -16.69 5.04 -4.29
N VAL A 174 -17.34 6.05 -4.85
CA VAL A 174 -18.80 6.16 -4.84
C VAL A 174 -19.44 5.04 -5.66
N ILE A 175 -18.96 4.79 -6.89
CA ILE A 175 -19.49 3.73 -7.74
C ILE A 175 -19.33 2.36 -7.08
N MET A 176 -18.15 2.08 -6.49
CA MET A 176 -17.91 0.84 -5.77
C MET A 176 -18.85 0.71 -4.55
N GLY A 177 -18.96 1.76 -3.74
CA GLY A 177 -19.82 1.74 -2.56
C GLY A 177 -21.30 1.57 -2.89
N LEU A 178 -21.77 2.16 -3.99
CA LEU A 178 -23.13 1.92 -4.50
C LEU A 178 -23.32 0.47 -4.95
N GLY A 179 -22.32 -0.12 -5.62
CA GLY A 179 -22.33 -1.53 -6.02
C GLY A 179 -22.40 -2.47 -4.81
N VAL A 180 -21.55 -2.23 -3.81
CA VAL A 180 -21.55 -2.97 -2.54
C VAL A 180 -22.88 -2.81 -1.81
N PHE A 181 -23.41 -1.59 -1.73
CA PHE A 181 -24.73 -1.36 -1.11
C PHE A 181 -25.84 -2.11 -1.85
N TYR A 182 -25.83 -2.10 -3.18
CA TYR A 182 -26.82 -2.82 -3.98
C TYR A 182 -26.74 -4.33 -3.78
N GLU A 183 -25.54 -4.89 -3.66
CA GLU A 183 -25.33 -6.33 -3.46
C GLU A 183 -25.72 -6.78 -2.04
N TYR A 184 -25.23 -6.09 -1.01
CA TYR A 184 -25.36 -6.56 0.37
C TYR A 184 -26.49 -5.91 1.15
N GLN A 185 -27.12 -4.85 0.62
CA GLN A 185 -28.19 -4.08 1.27
C GLN A 185 -27.84 -3.65 2.71
N PHE A 186 -26.56 -3.42 2.96
CA PHE A 186 -26.03 -3.04 4.28
C PHE A 186 -25.55 -1.58 4.27
N MET A 187 -25.89 -0.85 5.34
CA MET A 187 -25.37 0.48 5.60
C MET A 187 -25.02 0.62 7.08
N ALA A 188 -23.78 1.02 7.36
CA ALA A 188 -23.29 1.27 8.69
C ALA A 188 -24.08 2.39 9.38
N SER A 189 -24.20 2.29 10.70
CA SER A 189 -24.92 3.30 11.48
C SER A 189 -24.23 4.66 11.39
N VAL A 190 -25.00 5.74 11.57
CA VAL A 190 -24.46 7.11 11.61
C VAL A 190 -23.32 7.23 12.64
N LYS A 191 -23.43 6.55 13.78
CA LYS A 191 -22.38 6.54 14.80
C LYS A 191 -21.07 5.93 14.29
N GLN A 192 -21.14 4.77 13.64
CA GLN A 192 -19.98 4.10 13.03
C GLN A 192 -19.34 4.98 11.95
N LEU A 193 -20.14 5.56 11.06
CA LEU A 193 -19.66 6.49 10.03
C LEU A 193 -18.98 7.73 10.64
N MET A 194 -19.55 8.32 11.70
CA MET A 194 -18.96 9.48 12.37
C MET A 194 -17.64 9.14 13.08
N ILE A 195 -17.53 7.96 13.69
CA ILE A 195 -16.29 7.49 14.31
C ILE A 195 -15.21 7.28 13.23
N SER A 196 -15.54 6.59 12.14
CA SER A 196 -14.62 6.39 11.02
C SER A 196 -14.16 7.72 10.40
N ALA A 197 -15.08 8.67 10.20
CA ALA A 197 -14.74 10.02 9.74
C ALA A 197 -13.78 10.72 10.70
N THR A 198 -14.05 10.63 12.01
CA THR A 198 -13.22 11.26 13.04
C THR A 198 -11.81 10.68 13.05
N LEU A 199 -11.68 9.34 13.06
CA LEU A 199 -10.38 8.65 13.01
C LEU A 199 -9.61 8.96 11.72
N MET A 200 -10.31 8.95 10.58
CA MET A 200 -9.74 9.33 9.29
C MET A 200 -9.16 10.76 9.33
N MET A 201 -9.93 11.72 9.86
CA MET A 201 -9.47 13.11 10.01
C MET A 201 -8.32 13.24 11.00
N ILE A 202 -8.31 12.48 12.10
CA ILE A 202 -7.19 12.44 13.04
C ILE A 202 -5.92 12.00 12.31
N PHE A 203 -5.94 10.90 11.56
CA PHE A 203 -4.76 10.44 10.83
C PHE A 203 -4.29 11.44 9.76
N ILE A 204 -5.22 12.06 9.02
CA ILE A 204 -4.88 13.13 8.07
C ILE A 204 -4.18 14.29 8.80
N VAL A 205 -4.77 14.79 9.89
CA VAL A 205 -4.20 15.90 10.68
C VAL A 205 -2.82 15.52 11.22
N LEU A 206 -2.68 14.38 11.90
CA LEU A 206 -1.41 13.90 12.44
C LEU A 206 -0.34 13.77 11.34
N GLY A 207 -0.72 13.25 10.18
CA GLY A 207 0.14 13.12 9.02
C GLY A 207 0.73 14.46 8.56
N PHE A 208 -0.05 15.54 8.65
CA PHE A 208 0.36 16.87 8.22
C PHE A 208 0.93 17.75 9.34
N THR A 209 0.61 17.51 10.62
CA THR A 209 1.07 18.33 11.75
C THR A 209 2.33 17.80 12.42
N LEU A 210 2.44 16.48 12.63
CA LEU A 210 3.57 15.89 13.36
C LEU A 210 4.82 15.76 12.49
N PHE A 211 4.65 15.55 11.18
CA PHE A 211 5.75 15.27 10.27
C PHE A 211 6.11 16.49 9.44
N HIS A 212 7.32 17.01 9.71
CA HIS A 212 7.86 18.19 9.09
C HIS A 212 8.21 17.94 7.62
N LYS A 213 8.27 19.02 6.83
CA LYS A 213 8.73 18.96 5.44
C LYS A 213 10.14 18.40 5.41
N ASP A 214 10.38 17.39 4.58
CA ASP A 214 11.71 16.95 4.18
C ASP A 214 12.36 18.11 3.41
N LYS A 215 12.99 19.05 4.13
CA LYS A 215 13.82 20.08 3.50
C LYS A 215 14.90 19.34 2.73
N LYS A 216 14.83 19.44 1.39
CA LYS A 216 15.78 18.95 0.38
C LYS A 216 16.91 18.12 0.99
N VAL A 217 16.85 16.79 0.81
CA VAL A 217 18.01 15.89 0.92
C VAL A 217 19.01 16.31 -0.15
N ASN A 218 19.74 17.39 0.14
CA ASN A 218 20.84 17.95 -0.63
C ASN A 218 21.66 18.78 0.36
N THR A 219 22.30 18.09 1.30
CA THR A 219 23.61 18.44 1.86
C THR A 219 23.97 17.36 2.87
N TYR A 220 25.27 17.06 2.93
CA TYR A 220 25.94 16.04 3.72
C TYR A 220 25.83 16.20 5.25
N ASN A 221 24.75 16.79 5.77
CA ASN A 221 24.52 17.01 7.20
C ASN A 221 23.12 16.52 7.59
N HIS A 222 22.99 15.20 7.73
CA HIS A 222 21.84 14.62 8.40
C HIS A 222 21.91 14.87 9.92
N PRO A 223 20.76 14.99 10.60
CA PRO A 223 20.70 15.06 12.06
C PRO A 223 21.34 13.79 12.64
N LYS A 224 22.35 13.97 13.51
CA LYS A 224 23.12 12.95 14.26
C LYS A 224 22.77 11.51 13.84
N PHE A 225 23.32 11.05 12.72
CA PHE A 225 23.22 9.63 12.36
C PHE A 225 23.67 8.80 13.56
N ILE A 226 22.92 7.75 13.88
CA ILE A 226 23.45 6.71 14.78
C ILE A 226 24.71 6.18 14.08
N ASN A 227 25.86 6.12 14.79
CA ASN A 227 27.17 5.72 14.25
C ASN A 227 27.23 4.26 13.71
N GLN A 228 26.08 3.60 13.54
CA GLN A 228 25.93 2.25 13.02
C GLN A 228 25.57 2.30 11.54
N SER A 229 26.18 1.41 10.75
CA SER A 229 25.82 1.17 9.36
C SER A 229 24.41 0.59 9.25
N ALA A 230 23.70 0.96 8.19
CA ALA A 230 22.40 0.38 7.87
C ALA A 230 22.51 -1.15 7.69
N PRO A 231 21.46 -1.92 8.04
CA PRO A 231 21.47 -3.38 7.89
C PRO A 231 21.64 -3.77 6.42
N ASN A 232 22.14 -4.98 6.17
CA ASN A 232 22.17 -5.52 4.81
C ASN A 232 20.75 -5.52 4.20
N PRO A 233 20.53 -4.95 2.99
CA PRO A 233 19.22 -4.91 2.35
C PRO A 233 18.55 -6.28 2.24
N TRP A 234 19.30 -7.35 1.99
CA TRP A 234 18.76 -8.71 1.91
C TRP A 234 18.19 -9.19 3.24
N LEU A 235 18.88 -8.90 4.36
CA LEU A 235 18.37 -9.24 5.70
C LEU A 235 17.10 -8.46 6.01
N LEU A 236 17.04 -7.20 5.58
CA LEU A 236 15.87 -6.36 5.78
C LEU A 236 14.66 -6.84 4.96
N GLY A 237 14.89 -7.26 3.71
CA GLY A 237 13.85 -7.89 2.89
C GLY A 237 13.41 -9.25 3.43
N GLY A 238 14.35 -10.08 3.87
CA GLY A 238 14.05 -11.35 4.54
C GLY A 238 13.24 -11.15 5.82
N PHE A 239 13.59 -10.14 6.63
CA PHE A 239 12.82 -9.76 7.82
C PHE A 239 11.38 -9.36 7.46
N ALA A 240 11.18 -8.49 6.47
CA ALA A 240 9.83 -8.10 6.02
C ALA A 240 9.03 -9.30 5.51
N PHE A 241 9.66 -10.20 4.74
CA PHE A 241 9.04 -11.42 4.25
C PHE A 241 8.62 -12.36 5.38
N ILE A 242 9.51 -12.62 6.34
CA ILE A 242 9.24 -13.53 7.46
C ILE A 242 8.15 -12.94 8.37
N SER A 243 8.29 -11.69 8.80
CA SER A 243 7.30 -11.04 9.66
C SER A 243 5.94 -10.93 8.97
N GLY A 244 5.91 -10.53 7.70
CA GLY A 244 4.66 -10.49 6.94
C GLY A 244 4.05 -11.88 6.72
N SER A 245 4.87 -12.92 6.53
CA SER A 245 4.37 -14.29 6.42
C SER A 245 3.82 -14.83 7.74
N ILE A 246 4.45 -14.49 8.88
CA ILE A 246 3.90 -14.80 10.22
C ILE A 246 2.55 -14.11 10.39
N PHE A 247 2.46 -12.81 10.08
CA PHE A 247 1.20 -12.07 10.13
C PHE A 247 0.12 -12.74 9.26
N PHE A 248 0.46 -13.10 8.03
CA PHE A 248 -0.46 -13.70 7.07
C PHE A 248 -0.95 -15.08 7.53
N LEU A 249 -0.06 -15.95 7.99
CA LEU A 249 -0.40 -17.29 8.51
C LEU A 249 -1.28 -17.20 9.76
N LEU A 250 -0.89 -16.34 10.72
CA LEU A 250 -1.66 -16.13 11.94
C LEU A 250 -3.07 -15.60 11.67
N SER A 251 -3.26 -14.87 10.58
CA SER A 251 -4.55 -14.29 10.20
C SER A 251 -5.42 -15.17 9.29
N ASN A 252 -4.82 -16.13 8.57
CA ASN A 252 -5.53 -16.90 7.54
C ASN A 252 -5.60 -18.40 7.81
N ILE A 253 -5.07 -18.89 8.94
CA ILE A 253 -5.20 -20.30 9.34
C ILE A 253 -6.36 -20.45 10.33
N PRO A 254 -7.47 -21.12 9.96
CA PRO A 254 -8.64 -21.29 10.84
C PRO A 254 -8.31 -21.97 12.17
N TYR A 255 -7.36 -22.92 12.16
CA TYR A 255 -6.91 -23.60 13.37
C TYR A 255 -6.32 -22.64 14.41
N VAL A 256 -5.65 -21.56 13.98
CA VAL A 256 -5.10 -20.54 14.89
C VAL A 256 -6.23 -19.80 15.60
N HIS A 257 -7.29 -19.44 14.88
CA HIS A 257 -8.46 -18.76 15.45
C HIS A 257 -9.28 -19.66 16.39
N ALA A 258 -9.26 -20.98 16.16
CA ALA A 258 -9.85 -21.94 17.08
C ALA A 258 -9.04 -22.12 18.38
N LEU A 259 -7.72 -22.01 18.30
CA LEU A 259 -6.81 -22.24 19.42
C LEU A 259 -6.60 -20.99 20.30
N LEU A 260 -6.47 -19.82 19.68
CA LEU A 260 -6.18 -18.57 20.37
C LEU A 260 -7.44 -17.71 20.41
N PRO A 261 -7.84 -17.16 21.58
CA PRO A 261 -8.87 -16.13 21.61
C PRO A 261 -8.37 -14.85 20.92
N ALA A 262 -9.30 -14.10 20.29
CA ALA A 262 -8.96 -12.84 19.61
C ALA A 262 -8.25 -11.84 20.53
N GLY A 263 -8.60 -11.79 21.82
CA GLY A 263 -7.94 -10.94 22.82
C GLY A 263 -6.46 -11.25 23.06
N VAL A 264 -5.97 -12.42 22.62
CA VAL A 264 -4.55 -12.79 22.63
C VAL A 264 -3.92 -12.56 21.26
N LEU A 265 -4.61 -12.99 20.19
CA LEU A 265 -4.07 -12.90 18.84
C LEU A 265 -3.91 -11.44 18.36
N VAL A 266 -4.89 -10.58 18.62
CA VAL A 266 -4.86 -9.17 18.19
C VAL A 266 -3.64 -8.42 18.76
N PRO A 267 -3.34 -8.49 20.07
CA PRO A 267 -2.10 -7.94 20.60
C PRO A 267 -0.83 -8.49 19.95
N ILE A 268 -0.77 -9.79 19.62
CA ILE A 268 0.38 -10.39 18.94
C ILE A 268 0.58 -9.77 17.56
N LEU A 269 -0.49 -9.61 16.79
CA LEU A 269 -0.44 -8.97 15.46
C LEU A 269 0.03 -7.52 15.56
N LEU A 270 -0.54 -6.73 16.49
CA LEU A 270 -0.16 -5.34 16.72
C LEU A 270 1.30 -5.20 17.18
N LEU A 271 1.79 -6.11 18.03
CA LEU A 271 3.19 -6.12 18.47
C LEU A 271 4.13 -6.47 17.32
N LEU A 272 3.74 -7.36 16.42
CA LEU A 272 4.50 -7.72 15.23
C LEU A 272 4.60 -6.53 14.26
N GLU A 273 3.49 -5.84 14.00
CA GLU A 273 3.46 -4.61 13.20
C GLU A 273 4.32 -3.51 13.82
N LEU A 274 4.21 -3.31 15.15
CA LEU A 274 5.04 -2.36 15.87
C LEU A 274 6.52 -2.71 15.78
N LEU A 275 6.89 -3.99 15.88
CA LEU A 275 8.26 -4.46 15.70
C LEU A 275 8.78 -4.12 14.31
N VAL A 276 8.02 -4.41 13.26
CA VAL A 276 8.39 -4.10 11.87
C VAL A 276 8.55 -2.59 11.68
N LEU A 277 7.63 -1.80 12.22
CA LEU A 277 7.67 -0.34 12.18
C LEU A 277 8.92 0.21 12.89
N VAL A 278 9.19 -0.24 14.11
CA VAL A 278 10.36 0.19 14.90
C VAL A 278 11.66 -0.20 14.21
N VAL A 279 11.79 -1.43 13.72
CA VAL A 279 12.98 -1.89 12.97
C VAL A 279 13.18 -1.04 11.72
N THR A 280 12.10 -0.76 10.98
CA THR A 280 12.14 0.06 9.76
C THR A 280 12.58 1.50 10.07
N ILE A 281 11.95 2.15 11.05
CA ILE A 281 12.29 3.52 11.46
C ILE A 281 13.75 3.58 11.92
N ARG A 282 14.15 2.72 12.86
CA ARG A 282 15.52 2.71 13.38
C ARG A 282 16.55 2.47 12.29
N SER A 283 16.27 1.57 11.35
CA SER A 283 17.16 1.28 10.22
C SER A 283 17.24 2.46 9.25
N SER A 284 16.14 3.19 9.04
CA SER A 284 16.09 4.35 8.16
C SER A 284 16.92 5.55 8.63
N HIS A 285 17.25 5.60 9.92
CA HIS A 285 18.12 6.61 10.52
C HIS A 285 19.61 6.20 10.59
N LYS A 286 19.98 5.02 10.06
CA LYS A 286 21.37 4.55 10.05
C LYS A 286 22.14 5.02 8.82
N LYS A 287 23.46 5.12 8.95
CA LYS A 287 24.35 5.55 7.85
C LYS A 287 24.29 4.56 6.70
N GLY A 288 24.14 5.06 5.47
CA GLY A 288 24.09 4.21 4.27
C GLY A 288 22.69 3.70 3.90
N TRP A 289 21.65 4.08 4.65
CA TRP A 289 20.27 3.83 4.23
C TRP A 289 20.00 4.50 2.87
N SER A 290 19.42 3.73 1.96
CA SER A 290 19.25 4.11 0.56
C SER A 290 18.04 3.41 -0.07
N ASP A 291 17.77 3.66 -1.35
CA ASP A 291 16.58 3.15 -2.02
C ASP A 291 16.55 1.62 -2.13
N ILE A 292 17.72 0.96 -2.14
CA ILE A 292 17.77 -0.51 -2.11
C ILE A 292 17.17 -1.06 -0.81
N HIS A 293 17.34 -0.39 0.32
CA HIS A 293 16.77 -0.84 1.60
C HIS A 293 15.24 -0.69 1.62
N ARG A 294 14.73 0.43 1.10
CA ARG A 294 13.29 0.66 0.92
C ARG A 294 12.68 -0.37 -0.02
N PHE A 295 13.36 -0.61 -1.15
CA PHE A 295 12.96 -1.62 -2.11
C PHE A 295 12.97 -3.01 -1.49
N SER A 296 14.00 -3.39 -0.72
CA SER A 296 14.08 -4.71 -0.09
C SER A 296 12.95 -4.96 0.89
N LEU A 297 12.55 -3.97 1.71
CA LEU A 297 11.35 -4.07 2.55
C LEU A 297 10.09 -4.33 1.72
N ALA A 298 9.88 -3.55 0.66
CA ALA A 298 8.70 -3.67 -0.19
C ALA A 298 8.67 -4.98 -0.97
N ALA A 299 9.82 -5.43 -1.49
CA ALA A 299 9.96 -6.72 -2.16
C ALA A 299 9.69 -7.89 -1.21
N GLY A 300 10.23 -7.83 0.03
CA GLY A 300 9.95 -8.82 1.07
C GLY A 300 8.46 -8.91 1.39
N GLY A 301 7.79 -7.77 1.57
CA GLY A 301 6.34 -7.73 1.79
C GLY A 301 5.53 -8.23 0.58
N MET A 302 5.92 -7.86 -0.64
CA MET A 302 5.25 -8.31 -1.87
C MET A 302 5.36 -9.83 -2.06
N LEU A 303 6.51 -10.43 -1.70
CA LEU A 303 6.71 -11.88 -1.73
C LEU A 303 5.77 -12.64 -0.78
N VAL A 304 5.24 -12.00 0.26
CA VAL A 304 4.24 -12.63 1.14
C VAL A 304 3.00 -13.01 0.34
N TYR A 305 2.51 -12.12 -0.52
CA TYR A 305 1.34 -12.42 -1.37
C TYR A 305 1.69 -13.38 -2.51
N CYS A 306 2.94 -13.45 -2.96
CA CYS A 306 3.37 -14.44 -3.95
C CYS A 306 3.12 -15.88 -3.52
N TRP A 307 3.19 -16.21 -2.22
CA TRP A 307 2.80 -17.53 -1.71
C TRP A 307 1.44 -17.50 -1.03
N GLY A 308 1.15 -16.45 -0.24
CA GLY A 308 -0.09 -16.30 0.51
C GLY A 308 -1.31 -16.22 -0.39
N GLY A 309 -1.17 -15.64 -1.59
CA GLY A 309 -2.25 -15.58 -2.55
C GLY A 309 -2.69 -16.94 -3.08
N PHE A 310 -1.81 -17.95 -3.10
CA PHE A 310 -2.25 -19.33 -3.38
C PHE A 310 -3.14 -19.88 -2.25
N LEU A 311 -2.82 -19.57 -1.00
CA LEU A 311 -3.62 -19.99 0.15
C LEU A 311 -5.01 -19.35 0.08
N THR A 312 -5.09 -18.03 -0.09
CA THR A 312 -6.35 -17.29 -0.23
C THR A 312 -7.16 -17.79 -1.42
N ASN A 313 -6.52 -18.01 -2.57
CA ASN A 313 -7.19 -18.50 -3.76
C ASN A 313 -7.78 -19.91 -3.55
N ILE A 314 -7.05 -20.82 -2.88
CA ILE A 314 -7.55 -22.16 -2.53
C ILE A 314 -8.73 -22.06 -1.55
N GLN A 315 -8.66 -21.18 -0.57
CA GLN A 315 -9.72 -21.01 0.42
C GLN A 315 -11.02 -20.48 -0.20
N LEU A 316 -10.93 -19.57 -1.18
CA LEU A 316 -12.10 -18.94 -1.80
C LEU A 316 -12.63 -19.73 -3.00
N TYR A 317 -11.75 -20.30 -3.82
CA TYR A 317 -12.10 -20.86 -5.13
C TYR A 317 -11.62 -22.29 -5.35
N GLY A 318 -10.95 -22.91 -4.37
CA GLY A 318 -10.33 -24.23 -4.53
C GLY A 318 -9.15 -24.21 -5.52
N TYR A 319 -8.96 -25.30 -6.27
CA TYR A 319 -7.78 -25.47 -7.13
C TYR A 319 -7.92 -24.90 -8.55
N SER A 320 -9.08 -24.38 -8.94
CA SER A 320 -9.40 -24.04 -10.34
C SER A 320 -8.63 -22.84 -10.90
N HIS A 321 -8.25 -21.86 -10.06
CA HIS A 321 -7.60 -20.63 -10.52
C HIS A 321 -6.09 -20.58 -10.22
N LEU A 322 -5.49 -21.69 -9.77
CA LEU A 322 -4.07 -21.71 -9.37
C LEU A 322 -3.10 -21.40 -10.52
N PHE A 323 -3.44 -21.76 -11.75
CA PHE A 323 -2.62 -21.41 -12.91
C PHE A 323 -2.53 -19.88 -13.07
N VAL A 324 -3.68 -19.19 -12.99
CA VAL A 324 -3.75 -17.73 -13.10
C VAL A 324 -3.01 -17.07 -11.93
N GLN A 325 -3.18 -17.59 -10.71
CA GLN A 325 -2.42 -17.12 -9.55
C GLN A 325 -0.90 -17.28 -9.73
N GLY A 326 -0.47 -18.38 -10.37
CA GLY A 326 0.93 -18.60 -10.76
C GLY A 326 1.46 -17.55 -11.74
N VAL A 327 0.64 -17.10 -12.69
CA VAL A 327 1.00 -16.01 -13.61
C VAL A 327 1.20 -14.70 -12.85
N TRP A 328 0.31 -14.34 -11.93
CA TRP A 328 0.46 -13.13 -11.09
C TRP A 328 1.71 -13.18 -10.22
N CYS A 329 1.96 -14.31 -9.57
CA CYS A 329 3.18 -14.54 -8.79
C CYS A 329 4.45 -14.41 -9.67
N PHE A 330 4.45 -15.00 -10.87
CA PHE A 330 5.57 -14.88 -11.80
C PHE A 330 5.83 -13.41 -12.21
N LEU A 331 4.79 -12.66 -12.57
CA LEU A 331 4.93 -11.24 -12.92
C LEU A 331 5.47 -10.40 -11.76
N ALA A 332 5.01 -10.68 -10.54
CA ALA A 332 5.49 -10.03 -9.33
C ALA A 332 6.98 -10.30 -9.09
N ILE A 333 7.41 -11.56 -9.19
CA ILE A 333 8.82 -11.95 -9.02
C ILE A 333 9.69 -11.35 -10.12
N ALA A 334 9.23 -11.39 -11.38
CA ALA A 334 9.95 -10.80 -12.51
C ALA A 334 10.15 -9.29 -12.31
N LEU A 335 9.14 -8.57 -11.81
CA LEU A 335 9.23 -7.16 -11.48
C LEU A 335 10.25 -6.90 -10.36
N ILE A 336 10.24 -7.70 -9.29
CA ILE A 336 11.20 -7.59 -8.18
C ILE A 336 12.63 -7.80 -8.70
N VAL A 337 12.88 -8.85 -9.48
CA VAL A 337 14.21 -9.14 -10.04
C VAL A 337 14.67 -8.03 -10.98
N PHE A 338 13.77 -7.50 -11.81
CA PHE A 338 14.06 -6.39 -12.71
C PHE A 338 14.46 -5.11 -11.95
N ILE A 339 13.69 -4.70 -10.93
CA ILE A 339 14.02 -3.51 -10.14
C ILE A 339 15.30 -3.72 -9.33
N GLY A 340 15.44 -4.89 -8.68
CA GLY A 340 16.60 -5.23 -7.87
C GLY A 340 17.90 -5.22 -8.66
N SER A 341 17.93 -5.84 -9.84
CA SER A 341 19.10 -5.83 -10.72
C SER A 341 19.49 -4.41 -11.18
N ARG A 342 18.49 -3.56 -11.45
CA ARG A 342 18.72 -2.16 -11.85
C ARG A 342 19.28 -1.31 -10.71
N LEU A 343 18.81 -1.52 -9.47
CA LEU A 343 19.30 -0.81 -8.29
C LEU A 343 20.70 -1.29 -7.90
N HIS A 344 20.98 -2.59 -8.01
CA HIS A 344 22.30 -3.14 -7.71
C HIS A 344 23.39 -2.58 -8.64
N ARG A 345 23.11 -2.50 -9.95
CA ARG A 345 24.01 -1.87 -10.94
C ARG A 345 24.27 -0.37 -10.69
N GLN A 346 23.41 0.30 -9.91
CA GLN A 346 23.61 1.71 -9.55
C GLN A 346 24.41 1.89 -8.24
N SER A 347 24.53 0.83 -7.44
CA SER A 347 25.28 0.83 -6.19
C SER A 347 26.73 0.38 -6.33
N MET A 348 27.06 -0.27 -7.46
CA MET A 348 28.44 -0.43 -7.95
C MET A 348 28.86 0.83 -8.70
#